data_AF-A0A7K8NT24-F1
#
_entry.id   AF-A0A7K8NT24-F1
#
_cell.length_a   1.000
_cell.length_b   1.000
_cell.length_c   1.000
_cell.angle_alpha   90.00
_cell.angle_beta   90.00
_cell.angle_gamma   90.00
#
_symmetry.space_group_name_H-M   'P 1'
#
loop_
_entity.id
_entity.type
_entity.pdbx_description
1 polymer ?
#
loop_
_entity_poly.entity_id
_entity_poly.type
_entity_poly.pdbx_seq_one_letter_code
_entity_poly.pdbx_strand_id
1 'polypeptide(L)' 'CPCPAEEAPAPAAPCPDPAVLDMLRRFDLSWEYGPCTGITRLQRWERAQALGLSPPAPVRDALLEHQDDP' A
#
# COMPACT_ATOMS: atom_id res chain seq x y z
N CYS A 1 -18.08 -41.68 8.37
CA CYS A 1 -18.87 -40.54 7.86
C CYS A 1 -17.92 -39.60 7.14
N PRO A 2 -18.13 -39.27 5.85
CA PRO A 2 -17.37 -38.22 5.21
C PRO A 2 -18.04 -36.89 5.55
N CYS A 3 -17.32 -35.97 6.20
CA CYS A 3 -17.70 -34.56 6.22
C CYS A 3 -16.68 -33.81 5.34
N PRO A 4 -17.16 -33.10 4.30
CA PRO A 4 -16.38 -32.52 3.23
C PRO A 4 -15.94 -31.09 3.55
N ALA A 5 -14.88 -30.66 2.87
CA ALA A 5 -14.64 -29.31 2.34
C ALA A 5 -13.11 -29.16 2.27
N GLU A 6 -12.57 -29.68 1.17
CA GLU A 6 -11.30 -29.22 0.64
C GLU A 6 -11.51 -27.74 0.26
N GLU A 7 -11.30 -26.84 1.21
CA GLU A 7 -11.14 -25.42 0.89
C GLU A 7 -9.66 -25.21 0.65
N ALA A 8 -9.28 -25.29 -0.63
CA ALA A 8 -7.95 -24.98 -1.10
C ALA A 8 -7.52 -23.61 -0.55
N PRO A 9 -6.29 -23.45 -0.04
CA PRO A 9 -5.83 -22.13 0.40
C PRO A 9 -5.90 -21.18 -0.79
N ALA A 10 -6.64 -20.09 -0.64
CA ALA A 10 -6.61 -18.95 -1.54
C ALA A 10 -5.14 -18.63 -1.88
N PRO A 11 -4.79 -18.29 -3.14
CA PRO A 11 -3.41 -18.10 -3.52
C PRO A 11 -2.83 -17.01 -2.64
N ALA A 12 -1.92 -17.41 -1.75
CA ALA A 12 -1.16 -16.50 -0.92
C ALA A 12 -0.63 -15.40 -1.83
N ALA A 13 -1.03 -14.15 -1.56
CA ALA A 13 -0.52 -12.99 -2.27
C ALA A 13 1.01 -13.13 -2.37
N PRO A 14 1.61 -12.97 -3.56
CA PRO A 14 3.06 -12.97 -3.67
C PRO A 14 3.59 -11.95 -2.67
N CYS A 15 4.56 -12.36 -1.84
CA CYS A 15 5.22 -11.45 -0.91
C CYS A 15 5.58 -10.17 -1.67
N PRO A 16 5.15 -8.98 -1.23
CA PRO A 16 5.35 -7.75 -1.99
C PRO A 16 6.85 -7.57 -2.24
N ASP A 17 7.20 -7.19 -3.47
CA ASP A 17 8.59 -7.00 -3.87
C ASP A 17 9.33 -6.13 -2.85
N PRO A 18 10.54 -6.53 -2.38
CA PRO A 18 11.26 -5.80 -1.36
C PRO A 18 11.57 -4.35 -1.76
N ALA A 19 11.66 -4.09 -3.07
CA ALA A 19 11.81 -2.76 -3.64
C ALA A 19 10.58 -1.87 -3.44
N VAL A 20 9.37 -2.43 -3.56
CA VAL A 20 8.11 -1.71 -3.34
C VAL A 20 7.97 -1.36 -1.85
N LEU A 21 8.32 -2.28 -0.95
CA LEU A 21 8.32 -2.02 0.49
C LEU A 21 9.29 -0.92 0.89
N ASP A 22 10.51 -0.90 0.35
CA ASP A 22 11.49 0.16 0.62
C ASP A 22 10.98 1.53 0.12
N MET A 23 10.36 1.56 -1.06
CA MET A 23 9.75 2.76 -1.61
C MET A 23 8.62 3.30 -0.73
N LEU A 24 7.68 2.42 -0.30
CA LEU A 24 6.60 2.79 0.60
C LEU A 24 7.13 3.30 1.94
N ARG A 25 8.15 2.64 2.50
CA ARG A 25 8.82 3.08 3.73
C ARG A 25 9.45 4.46 3.57
N ARG A 26 10.13 4.72 2.46
CA ARG A 26 10.73 6.04 2.18
C ARG A 26 9.67 7.11 2.01
N PHE A 27 8.55 6.79 1.37
CA PHE A 27 7.40 7.67 1.29
C PHE A 27 6.83 7.99 2.67
N ASP A 28 6.63 6.97 3.53
CA ASP A 28 6.16 7.14 4.91
C ASP A 28 7.09 8.03 5.75
N LEU A 29 8.40 7.91 5.57
CA LEU A 29 9.40 8.71 6.28
C LEU A 29 9.59 10.12 5.72
N SER A 30 9.15 10.40 4.50
CA SER A 30 9.32 11.74 3.93
C SER A 30 8.34 12.72 4.55
N TRP A 31 8.85 13.70 5.31
CA TRP A 31 8.07 14.74 5.96
C TRP A 31 7.49 15.77 4.97
N GLU A 32 8.01 15.81 3.74
CA GLU A 32 7.60 16.78 2.72
C GLU A 32 6.12 16.60 2.32
N TYR A 33 5.60 15.36 2.34
CA TYR A 33 4.21 15.01 2.01
C TYR A 33 3.20 15.22 3.16
N GLY A 34 3.67 15.80 4.27
CA GLY A 34 2.87 16.15 5.45
C GLY A 34 2.62 14.97 6.38
N PRO A 35 1.88 15.17 7.50
CA PRO A 35 1.72 14.16 8.55
C PRO A 35 0.98 12.90 8.07
N CYS A 36 1.39 11.73 8.58
CA CYS A 36 0.79 10.42 8.31
C CYS A 36 -0.32 10.02 9.29
N THR A 37 -0.62 10.86 10.27
CA THR A 37 -1.52 10.50 11.38
C THR A 37 -2.99 10.62 10.97
N GLY A 38 -3.76 9.54 11.16
CA GLY A 38 -5.22 9.54 10.96
C GLY A 38 -5.67 9.47 9.50
N ILE A 39 -4.77 9.12 8.58
CA ILE A 39 -5.07 8.94 7.15
C ILE A 39 -4.36 7.68 6.62
N THR A 40 -4.90 7.08 5.56
CA THR A 40 -4.23 5.98 4.85
C THR A 40 -3.03 6.51 4.05
N ARG A 41 -2.10 5.62 3.67
CA ARG A 41 -0.98 5.98 2.79
C ARG A 41 -1.47 6.57 1.45
N LEU A 42 -2.59 6.05 0.91
CA LEU A 42 -3.19 6.55 -0.33
C LEU A 42 -3.74 7.97 -0.16
N GLN A 43 -4.48 8.23 0.91
CA GLN A 43 -4.99 9.57 1.24
C GLN A 43 -3.85 10.58 1.41
N ARG A 44 -2.73 10.15 2.01
CA ARG A 44 -1.53 10.97 2.14
C ARG A 44 -0.93 11.32 0.78
N TRP A 45 -0.85 10.35 -0.13
CA TRP A 45 -0.37 10.54 -1.50
C TRP A 45 -1.26 11.53 -2.26
N GLU A 46 -2.58 11.37 -2.20
CA GLU A 46 -3.53 12.28 -2.86
C GLU A 46 -3.41 13.71 -2.35
N ARG A 47 -3.27 13.89 -1.03
CA ARG A 47 -3.06 15.22 -0.44
C ARG A 47 -1.75 15.84 -0.92
N ALA A 48 -0.66 15.08 -0.94
CA ALA A 48 0.62 15.58 -1.44
C ALA A 48 0.54 15.98 -2.92
N GLN A 49 -0.18 15.20 -3.73
CA GLN A 49 -0.43 15.53 -5.13
C GLN A 49 -1.27 16.80 -5.27
N ALA A 50 -2.31 16.97 -4.45
CA ALA A 50 -3.16 18.17 -4.43
C ALA A 50 -2.40 19.42 -3.98
N LEU A 51 -1.39 19.26 -3.11
CA LEU A 51 -0.47 20.33 -2.70
C LEU A 51 0.59 20.67 -3.77
N GLY A 52 0.63 19.93 -4.89
CA GLY A 52 1.62 20.13 -5.95
C GLY A 52 3.02 19.61 -5.61
N LEU A 53 3.15 18.77 -4.57
CA LEU A 53 4.44 18.21 -4.11
C LEU A 53 4.95 17.06 -4.98
N SER A 54 4.20 16.69 -6.02
CA SER A 54 4.57 15.66 -7.00
C SER A 54 5.08 14.35 -6.36
N PRO A 55 4.26 13.69 -5.51
CA PRO A 55 4.65 12.41 -4.91
C PRO A 55 4.86 11.33 -5.99
N PRO A 56 5.64 10.27 -5.71
CA PRO A 56 6.02 9.29 -6.73
C PRO A 56 4.81 8.49 -7.23
N ALA A 57 4.56 8.44 -8.53
CA ALA A 57 3.46 7.65 -9.11
C ALA A 57 3.49 6.15 -8.73
N PRO A 58 4.67 5.46 -8.70
CA PRO A 58 4.71 4.04 -8.33
C PRO A 58 4.24 3.76 -6.90
N VAL A 59 4.31 4.74 -6.00
CA VAL A 59 3.72 4.63 -4.65
C VAL A 59 2.21 4.51 -4.75
N ARG A 60 1.55 5.32 -5.60
CA ARG A 60 0.11 5.23 -5.81
C ARG A 60 -0.28 3.88 -6.39
N ASP A 61 0.41 3.43 -7.43
CA ASP A 61 0.13 2.14 -8.07
C ASP A 61 0.27 0.98 -7.07
N ALA A 62 1.34 0.95 -6.26
CA ALA A 62 1.52 -0.06 -5.22
C ALA A 62 0.39 -0.04 -4.17
N LEU A 63 -0.09 1.15 -3.79
CA LEU A 63 -1.20 1.32 -2.84
C LEU A 63 -2.56 0.92 -3.43
N LEU A 64 -2.77 1.15 -4.73
CA LEU A 64 -3.97 0.71 -5.46
C LEU A 64 -3.97 -0.81 -5.70
N GLU A 65 -2.81 -1.44 -5.77
CA GLU A 65 -2.69 -2.89 -5.91
C GLU A 65 -2.98 -3.63 -4.59
N HIS A 66 -2.71 -2.98 -3.44
CA HIS A 66 -2.84 -3.57 -2.09
C HIS A 66 -3.83 -2.80 -1.20
N GLN A 67 -5.02 -2.51 -1.72
CA GLN A 67 -6.03 -1.67 -1.05
C GLN A 67 -6.61 -2.29 0.24
N ASP A 68 -6.46 -3.61 0.40
CA ASP A 68 -7.06 -4.43 1.46
C ASP A 68 -6.07 -4.75 2.60
N ASP A 69 -4.78 -4.39 2.44
CA ASP A 69 -3.75 -4.62 3.45
C ASP A 69 -3.62 -3.37 4.36
N PRO A 70 -3.97 -3.48 5.67
CA PRO A 70 -4.06 -2.33 6.58
C PRO A 70 -2.71 -1.66 6.95
#